data_AF-A0A7X7SFI5-F1
#
_entry.id   AF-A0A7X7SFI5-F1
#
_cell.length_a   1.000
_cell.length_b   1.000
_cell.length_c   1.000
_cell.angle_alpha   90.00
_cell.angle_beta   90.00
_cell.angle_gamma   90.00
#
_symmetry.space_group_name_H-M   'P 1'
#
loop_
_entity.id
_entity.type
_entity.pdbx_description
1 polymer ?
#
loop_
_entity_poly.entity_id
_entity_poly.type
_entity_poly.pdbx_seq_one_letter_code
_entity_poly.pdbx_strand_id
1 'polypeptide(L)'
;MSVERRELVGYLDSVTREGNDEPERVMLHARDERKVYIRAVDPCDPEPERVAVYAGDEILMMEHLSHSGLHLAPEGDEGFLLSQRIVPVQEEPGVIYARHLRHGEADDGRRVHVRPGTKVSLDPYLDLDIIDEFEFQGVEGYVPLTPVLFTWLVTAGKMTDDSRRRYLLSAARRLDLAHSLFQRVEQLRQRDPEGAPATRRAAFELIGCVEMAVVSLSRAMDMCERAAQDVGATTAVPAEISSRCTAVRELRNAYEHIEDRALGRIRGDEHPDALTIFEHSSVVERGVITYRDYQLDLAVDVPTTISAIRQFLKAVAGETP
;
A
#
# COMPACT_ATOMS: atom_id res chain seq x y z
N MET A 1 -25.26 40.11 42.06
CA MET A 1 -25.39 40.21 40.59
C MET A 1 -26.53 39.29 40.18
N SER A 2 -27.61 39.84 39.62
CA SER A 2 -28.75 39.04 39.18
C SER A 2 -28.33 38.20 37.98
N VAL A 3 -28.55 36.89 38.06
CA VAL A 3 -28.47 36.01 36.90
C VAL A 3 -29.64 36.41 36.00
N GLU A 4 -29.38 37.17 34.93
CA GLU A 4 -30.36 37.43 33.88
C GLU A 4 -30.83 36.07 33.35
N ARG A 5 -32.09 35.71 33.60
CA ARG A 5 -32.70 34.53 33.00
C ARG A 5 -32.91 34.81 31.52
N ARG A 6 -32.00 34.31 30.68
CA ARG A 6 -32.12 34.37 29.23
C ARG A 6 -33.26 33.43 28.80
N GLU A 7 -34.12 33.93 27.92
CA GLU A 7 -35.27 33.18 27.41
C GLU A 7 -34.83 32.04 26.49
N LEU A 8 -35.34 30.83 26.70
CA LEU A 8 -35.10 29.69 25.83
C LEU A 8 -35.91 29.86 24.53
N VAL A 9 -35.22 29.89 23.40
CA VAL A 9 -35.81 30.05 22.06
C VAL A 9 -36.11 28.69 21.43
N GLY A 10 -35.28 27.67 21.69
CA GLY A 10 -35.50 26.35 21.12
C GLY A 10 -34.39 25.36 21.43
N TYR A 11 -34.38 24.27 20.66
CA TYR A 11 -33.39 23.21 20.74
C TYR A 11 -32.88 22.85 19.35
N LEU A 12 -31.56 22.78 19.22
CA LEU A 12 -30.86 22.41 18.00
C LEU A 12 -30.33 20.97 18.12
N ASP A 13 -30.60 20.15 17.11
CA ASP A 13 -30.15 18.75 17.02
C ASP A 13 -29.31 18.46 15.78
N SER A 14 -29.49 19.25 14.72
CA SER A 14 -28.80 19.12 13.45
C SER A 14 -28.63 20.45 12.75
N VAL A 15 -27.65 20.52 11.84
CA VAL A 15 -27.36 21.69 11.00
C VAL A 15 -27.06 21.23 9.59
N THR A 16 -27.67 21.87 8.59
CA THR A 16 -27.29 21.72 7.19
C THR A 16 -26.25 22.77 6.85
N ARG A 17 -25.04 22.35 6.48
CA ARG A 17 -23.98 23.27 6.03
C ARG A 17 -24.22 23.66 4.58
N GLU A 18 -23.83 24.87 4.21
CA GLU A 18 -23.82 25.30 2.82
C GLU A 18 -22.91 24.36 2.00
N GLY A 19 -23.47 23.75 0.95
CA GLY A 19 -22.77 22.76 0.12
C GLY A 19 -22.95 21.29 0.55
N ASN A 20 -23.63 21.00 1.66
CA ASN A 20 -24.02 19.64 2.05
C ASN A 20 -25.52 19.43 1.85
N ASP A 21 -25.90 18.34 1.18
CA ASP A 21 -27.31 17.99 0.94
C ASP A 21 -27.97 17.34 2.17
N GLU A 22 -27.19 16.76 3.07
CA GLU A 22 -27.68 16.08 4.27
C GLU A 22 -27.42 16.89 5.56
N PRO A 23 -28.40 16.97 6.47
CA PRO A 23 -28.21 17.61 7.77
C PRO A 23 -27.26 16.79 8.65
N GLU A 24 -26.24 17.46 9.20
CA GLU A 24 -25.29 16.86 10.13
C GLU A 24 -25.82 16.96 11.56
N ARG A 25 -25.74 15.87 12.32
CA ARG A 25 -26.04 15.90 13.76
C ARG A 25 -24.99 16.72 14.50
N VAL A 26 -25.43 17.52 15.46
CA VAL A 26 -24.55 18.41 16.23
C VAL A 26 -24.67 18.19 17.73
N MET A 27 -23.61 18.56 18.45
CA MET A 27 -23.61 18.62 19.91
C MET A 27 -22.92 19.88 20.42
N LEU A 28 -23.22 20.25 21.66
CA LEU A 28 -22.63 21.42 22.30
C LEU A 28 -21.15 21.16 22.60
N HIS A 29 -20.27 22.05 22.13
CA HIS A 29 -18.86 22.04 22.50
C HIS A 29 -18.57 23.00 23.65
N ALA A 30 -18.96 24.28 23.51
CA ALA A 30 -18.71 25.31 24.53
C ALA A 30 -19.71 26.47 24.47
N ARG A 31 -19.81 27.22 25.57
CA ARG A 31 -20.54 28.49 25.64
C ARG A 31 -19.64 29.57 26.21
N ASP A 32 -19.35 30.57 25.39
CA ASP A 32 -18.59 31.75 25.77
C ASP A 32 -19.51 32.97 25.67
N GLU A 33 -20.13 33.33 26.79
CA GLU A 33 -21.14 34.39 26.91
C GLU A 33 -22.36 34.18 25.99
N ARG A 34 -22.39 34.84 24.83
CA ARG A 34 -23.44 34.72 23.81
C ARG A 34 -23.03 33.79 22.67
N LYS A 35 -21.77 33.38 22.58
CA LYS A 35 -21.29 32.49 21.53
C LYS A 35 -21.50 31.04 21.95
N VAL A 36 -22.20 30.29 21.12
CA VAL A 36 -22.49 28.88 21.32
C VAL A 36 -21.75 28.09 20.27
N TYR A 37 -20.65 27.45 20.67
CA TYR A 37 -19.87 26.60 19.79
C TYR A 37 -20.50 25.22 19.74
N ILE A 38 -20.88 24.80 18.54
CA ILE A 38 -21.40 23.46 18.25
C ILE A 38 -20.42 22.74 17.33
N ARG A 39 -20.38 21.42 17.44
CA ARG A 39 -19.55 20.57 16.59
C ARG A 39 -20.36 19.40 16.04
N ALA A 40 -19.88 18.83 14.93
CA ALA A 40 -20.43 17.59 14.40
C ALA A 40 -20.18 16.44 15.39
N VAL A 41 -21.14 15.54 15.48
CA VAL A 41 -21.06 14.34 16.34
C VAL A 41 -20.09 13.34 15.71
N ASP A 42 -19.11 12.89 16.48
CA ASP A 42 -18.13 11.89 16.06
C ASP A 42 -18.65 10.47 16.30
N PRO A 43 -18.17 9.46 15.55
CA PRO A 43 -18.55 8.06 15.76
C PRO A 43 -18.35 7.53 17.20
N CYS A 44 -17.35 8.04 17.92
CA CYS A 44 -17.09 7.67 19.32
C CYS A 44 -17.99 8.38 20.34
N ASP A 45 -18.72 9.43 19.94
CA ASP A 45 -19.52 10.19 20.88
C ASP A 45 -20.72 9.36 21.37
N PRO A 46 -21.11 9.50 22.64
CA PRO A 46 -22.40 8.99 23.10
C PRO A 46 -23.53 9.74 22.37
N GLU A 47 -24.75 9.19 22.46
CA GLU A 47 -25.94 9.82 21.88
C GLU A 47 -26.07 11.28 22.40
N PRO A 48 -26.02 12.29 21.52
CA PRO A 48 -25.92 13.69 21.94
C PRO A 48 -27.26 14.22 22.45
N GLU A 49 -27.20 15.02 23.51
CA GLU A 49 -28.34 15.82 23.95
C GLU A 49 -28.60 16.97 22.97
N ARG A 50 -29.87 17.39 22.88
CA ARG A 50 -30.24 18.56 22.06
C ARG A 50 -29.65 19.83 22.68
N VAL A 51 -29.06 20.68 21.84
CA VAL A 51 -28.44 21.94 22.27
C VAL A 51 -29.52 22.98 22.49
N ALA A 52 -29.76 23.37 23.74
CA ALA A 52 -30.65 24.49 24.06
C ALA A 52 -30.16 25.79 23.38
N VAL A 53 -31.04 26.64 22.88
CA VAL A 53 -30.66 27.93 22.26
C VAL A 53 -31.42 29.03 22.96
N TYR A 54 -30.72 30.05 23.46
CA TYR A 54 -31.32 31.17 24.19
C TYR A 54 -31.35 32.44 23.35
N ALA A 55 -32.22 33.38 23.74
CA ALA A 55 -32.34 34.67 23.06
C ALA A 55 -31.00 35.42 23.05
N GLY A 56 -30.60 35.88 21.88
CA GLY A 56 -29.34 36.57 21.63
C GLY A 56 -28.10 35.67 21.57
N ASP A 57 -28.26 34.34 21.53
CA ASP A 57 -27.15 33.43 21.24
C ASP A 57 -26.71 33.55 19.77
N GLU A 58 -25.40 33.56 19.56
CA GLU A 58 -24.73 33.46 18.27
C GLU A 58 -24.23 32.01 18.13
N ILE A 59 -24.80 31.25 17.19
CA ILE A 59 -24.43 29.85 16.96
C ILE A 59 -23.24 29.79 16.02
N LEU A 60 -22.15 29.16 16.45
CA LEU A 60 -20.91 29.02 15.70
C LEU A 60 -20.59 27.53 15.50
N MET A 61 -20.68 27.06 14.27
CA MET A 61 -20.30 25.70 13.90
C MET A 61 -18.78 25.58 13.77
N MET A 62 -18.21 24.59 14.44
CA MET A 62 -16.80 24.24 14.31
C MET A 62 -16.57 23.44 13.01
N GLU A 63 -15.43 23.68 12.36
CA GLU A 63 -14.96 22.84 11.26
C GLU A 63 -14.41 21.53 11.82
N HIS A 64 -14.66 20.40 11.16
CA HIS A 64 -14.13 19.11 11.60
C HIS A 64 -13.16 18.57 10.55
N LEU A 65 -11.96 18.20 10.98
CA LEU A 65 -10.93 17.61 10.14
C LEU A 65 -10.72 16.16 10.56
N SER A 66 -10.86 15.25 9.61
CA SER A 66 -10.65 13.81 9.83
C SER A 66 -9.31 13.33 9.30
N HIS A 67 -8.84 13.91 8.19
CA HIS A 67 -7.62 13.48 7.51
C HIS A 67 -6.79 14.69 7.07
N SER A 68 -5.49 14.45 6.87
CA SER A 68 -4.58 15.33 6.16
C SER A 68 -4.17 14.65 4.84
N GLY A 69 -4.07 15.43 3.76
CA GLY A 69 -3.52 14.96 2.50
C GLY A 69 -2.00 15.16 2.46
N LEU A 70 -1.28 14.18 1.92
CA LEU A 70 0.12 14.33 1.54
C LEU A 70 0.22 14.54 0.04
N HIS A 71 0.86 15.65 -0.36
CA HIS A 71 0.98 16.07 -1.75
C HIS A 71 2.44 16.35 -2.12
N LEU A 72 2.83 16.05 -3.36
CA LEU A 72 4.10 16.47 -3.95
C LEU A 72 4.04 17.91 -4.48
N ALA A 73 2.87 18.35 -4.92
CA ALA A 73 2.63 19.72 -5.37
C ALA A 73 2.07 20.57 -4.23
N PRO A 74 2.33 21.90 -4.23
CA PRO A 74 1.84 22.80 -3.19
C PRO A 74 0.31 22.98 -3.20
N GLU A 75 -0.35 22.85 -4.36
CA GLU A 75 -1.80 23.04 -4.51
C GLU A 75 -2.38 22.10 -5.58
N GLY A 76 -3.67 21.76 -5.43
CA GLY A 76 -4.43 20.95 -6.38
C GLY A 76 -4.37 19.44 -6.14
N ASP A 77 -5.16 18.73 -6.94
CA ASP A 77 -5.23 17.25 -6.91
C ASP A 77 -4.00 16.61 -7.58
N GLU A 78 -3.29 17.39 -8.42
CA GLU A 78 -2.05 16.97 -9.04
C GLU A 78 -0.99 16.70 -7.96
N GLY A 79 -0.51 15.48 -7.88
CA GLY A 79 0.53 15.09 -6.92
C GLY A 79 0.00 14.68 -5.54
N PHE A 80 -1.30 14.45 -5.35
CA PHE A 80 -1.80 13.72 -4.18
C PHE A 80 -1.16 12.32 -4.11
N LEU A 81 -0.68 11.95 -2.92
CA LEU A 81 -0.04 10.66 -2.66
C LEU A 81 -0.87 9.78 -1.73
N LEU A 82 -1.24 10.29 -0.56
CA LEU A 82 -2.08 9.57 0.39
C LEU A 82 -2.84 10.52 1.33
N SER A 83 -3.93 10.03 1.88
CA SER A 83 -4.64 10.68 2.99
C SER A 83 -4.36 9.94 4.29
N GLN A 84 -3.97 10.65 5.34
CA GLN A 84 -3.72 10.06 6.66
C GLN A 84 -4.71 10.56 7.69
N ARG A 85 -5.18 9.64 8.54
CA ARG A 85 -6.09 9.93 9.63
C ARG A 85 -5.40 10.81 10.67
N ILE A 86 -6.07 11.89 11.12
CA ILE A 86 -5.58 12.77 12.18
C ILE A 86 -6.48 12.75 13.41
N VAL A 87 -5.87 12.81 14.59
CA VAL A 87 -6.58 12.82 15.88
C VAL A 87 -6.11 14.01 16.74
N PRO A 88 -7.01 14.60 17.54
CA PRO A 88 -6.65 15.70 18.44
C PRO A 88 -5.78 15.19 19.59
N VAL A 89 -4.81 16.01 20.00
CA VAL A 89 -3.93 15.77 21.16
C VAL A 89 -4.24 16.73 22.28
N GLN A 90 -4.25 18.03 21.98
CA GLN A 90 -4.40 19.09 22.97
C GLN A 90 -5.03 20.34 22.33
N GLU A 91 -5.86 21.04 23.08
CA GLU A 91 -6.40 22.35 22.72
C GLU A 91 -5.80 23.42 23.63
N GLU A 92 -5.23 24.47 23.02
CA GLU A 92 -4.72 25.66 23.70
C GLU A 92 -5.41 26.92 23.11
N PRO A 93 -5.39 28.07 23.80
CA PRO A 93 -5.96 29.30 23.27
C PRO A 93 -5.39 29.66 21.88
N GLY A 94 -6.24 29.52 20.85
CA GLY A 94 -5.90 29.86 19.47
C GLY A 94 -5.18 28.77 18.66
N VAL A 95 -4.86 27.61 19.26
CA VAL A 95 -4.20 26.49 18.55
C VAL A 95 -4.76 25.13 19.01
N ILE A 96 -5.04 24.25 18.06
CA ILE A 96 -5.29 22.83 18.31
C ILE A 96 -4.11 22.02 17.80
N TYR A 97 -3.54 21.22 18.70
CA TYR A 97 -2.50 20.26 18.37
C TYR A 97 -3.15 18.93 17.97
N ALA A 98 -2.80 18.47 16.78
CA ALA A 98 -3.22 17.20 16.22
C ALA A 98 -1.99 16.37 15.83
N ARG A 99 -2.19 15.06 15.69
CA ARG A 99 -1.18 14.14 15.17
C ARG A 99 -1.84 13.17 14.21
N HIS A 100 -1.04 12.53 13.38
CA HIS A 100 -1.52 11.37 12.65
C HIS A 100 -1.81 10.20 13.61
N LEU A 101 -2.85 9.43 13.29
CA LEU A 101 -3.14 8.16 13.95
C LEU A 101 -1.98 7.19 13.65
N ARG A 102 -1.48 6.48 14.65
CA ARG A 102 -0.34 5.57 14.46
C ARG A 102 -0.79 4.27 13.81
N HIS A 103 0.12 3.60 13.10
CA HIS A 103 -0.16 2.26 12.58
C HIS A 103 -0.50 1.31 13.73
N GLY A 104 -1.58 0.53 13.58
CA GLY A 104 -2.11 -0.37 14.60
C GLY A 104 -2.84 0.29 15.78
N GLU A 105 -2.94 1.63 15.82
CA GLU A 105 -3.78 2.33 16.79
C GLU A 105 -5.26 2.22 16.39
N ALA A 106 -6.13 1.89 17.34
CA ALA A 106 -7.57 1.81 17.07
C ALA A 106 -8.14 3.21 16.76
N ASP A 107 -8.81 3.35 15.62
CA ASP A 107 -9.58 4.56 15.30
C ASP A 107 -10.98 4.47 15.92
N ASP A 108 -11.26 5.33 16.89
CA ASP A 108 -12.60 5.48 17.45
C ASP A 108 -13.48 6.46 16.65
N GLY A 109 -12.93 7.10 15.61
CA GLY A 109 -13.62 8.05 14.76
C GLY A 109 -13.54 9.51 15.24
N ARG A 110 -12.83 9.81 16.34
CA ARG A 110 -12.71 11.20 16.85
C ARG A 110 -12.10 12.15 15.82
N ARG A 111 -12.73 13.29 15.56
CA ARG A 111 -12.22 14.29 14.59
C ARG A 111 -11.60 15.47 15.31
N VAL A 112 -10.76 16.21 14.60
CA VAL A 112 -10.20 17.47 15.07
C VAL A 112 -11.23 18.57 14.81
N HIS A 113 -11.84 19.11 15.86
CA HIS A 113 -12.84 20.17 15.73
C HIS A 113 -12.20 21.55 15.95
N VAL A 114 -12.30 22.44 14.97
CA VAL A 114 -11.60 23.73 14.90
C VAL A 114 -12.60 24.87 15.02
N ARG A 115 -12.37 25.76 16.00
CA ARG A 115 -13.15 26.99 16.13
C ARG A 115 -12.77 28.00 15.04
N PRO A 116 -13.69 28.87 14.61
CA PRO A 116 -13.33 29.98 13.73
C PRO A 116 -12.16 30.81 14.26
N GLY A 117 -11.11 30.98 13.45
CA GLY A 117 -9.90 31.73 13.81
C GLY A 117 -8.83 30.93 14.56
N THR A 118 -9.07 29.66 14.92
CA THR A 118 -8.08 28.77 15.54
C THR A 118 -7.17 28.13 14.49
N LYS A 119 -5.88 28.01 14.79
CA LYS A 119 -4.92 27.31 13.93
C LYS A 119 -4.82 25.83 14.31
N VAL A 120 -4.53 24.98 13.34
CA VAL A 120 -4.19 23.56 13.57
C VAL A 120 -2.68 23.40 13.45
N SER A 121 -2.05 22.84 14.47
CA SER A 121 -0.66 22.41 14.44
C SER A 121 -0.64 20.90 14.36
N LEU A 122 -0.04 20.37 13.29
CA LEU A 122 0.03 18.94 13.03
C LEU A 122 1.45 18.44 13.26
N ASP A 123 1.62 17.43 14.10
CA ASP A 123 2.88 16.69 14.23
C ASP A 123 2.97 15.63 13.11
N PRO A 124 3.86 15.81 12.11
CA PRO A 124 3.93 14.90 10.99
C PRO A 124 4.52 13.56 11.41
N TYR A 125 3.81 12.50 11.06
CA TYR A 125 4.23 11.12 11.22
C TYR A 125 3.86 10.41 9.93
N LEU A 126 4.75 9.57 9.46
CA LEU A 126 4.51 8.72 8.31
C LEU A 126 5.22 7.40 8.58
N ASP A 127 4.49 6.32 8.34
CA ASP A 127 4.96 4.95 8.47
C ASP A 127 4.82 4.24 7.13
N LEU A 128 5.78 3.38 6.81
CA LEU A 128 5.73 2.60 5.57
C LEU A 128 4.51 1.68 5.55
N ASP A 129 4.11 1.14 6.69
CA ASP A 129 2.96 0.25 6.78
C ASP A 129 1.64 1.00 6.58
N ILE A 130 1.55 2.30 6.94
CA ILE A 130 0.38 3.14 6.63
C ILE A 130 0.23 3.34 5.13
N ILE A 131 1.33 3.57 4.41
CA ILE A 131 1.30 3.72 2.95
C ILE A 131 0.87 2.39 2.32
N ASP A 132 1.40 1.27 2.81
CA ASP A 132 1.05 -0.06 2.33
C ASP A 132 -0.44 -0.33 2.52
N GLU A 133 -0.99 -0.13 3.73
CA GLU A 133 -2.41 -0.30 4.04
C GLU A 133 -3.32 0.60 3.19
N PHE A 134 -2.89 1.84 2.91
CA PHE A 134 -3.64 2.75 2.05
C PHE A 134 -3.79 2.20 0.63
N GLU A 135 -2.71 1.66 0.05
CA GLU A 135 -2.72 1.06 -1.29
C GLU A 135 -3.53 -0.26 -1.34
N PHE A 136 -3.78 -0.92 -0.21
CA PHE A 136 -4.70 -2.07 -0.11
C PHE A 136 -6.18 -1.69 -0.08
N GLN A 137 -6.55 -0.41 0.09
CA GLN A 137 -7.96 -0.02 0.18
C GLN A 137 -8.71 -0.31 -1.13
N GLY A 138 -9.72 -1.18 -1.05
CA GLY A 138 -10.53 -1.56 -2.21
C GLY A 138 -9.86 -2.52 -3.18
N VAL A 139 -8.70 -3.08 -2.83
CA VAL A 139 -7.95 -4.04 -3.65
C VAL A 139 -7.99 -5.43 -3.00
N GLU A 140 -8.41 -6.44 -3.77
CA GLU A 140 -8.28 -7.84 -3.36
C GLU A 140 -6.98 -8.45 -3.90
N GLY A 141 -6.25 -9.16 -3.04
CA GLY A 141 -5.04 -9.88 -3.43
C GLY A 141 -3.76 -9.06 -3.26
N TYR A 142 -2.94 -8.99 -4.30
CA TYR A 142 -1.63 -8.33 -4.23
C TYR A 142 -1.69 -6.88 -4.66
N VAL A 143 -1.09 -6.02 -3.84
CA VAL A 143 -0.84 -4.61 -4.16
C VAL A 143 0.60 -4.46 -4.65
N PRO A 144 0.88 -3.76 -5.76
CA PRO A 144 2.24 -3.46 -6.20
C PRO A 144 3.08 -2.80 -5.10
N LEU A 145 4.30 -3.25 -4.89
CA LEU A 145 5.22 -2.69 -3.89
C LEU A 145 5.87 -1.39 -4.39
N THR A 146 6.04 -1.24 -5.71
CA THR A 146 6.76 -0.08 -6.26
C THR A 146 6.12 1.25 -5.86
N PRO A 147 4.79 1.46 -5.95
CA PRO A 147 4.13 2.69 -5.52
C PRO A 147 4.33 2.96 -4.03
N VAL A 148 4.18 1.93 -3.19
CA VAL A 148 4.39 2.01 -1.73
C VAL A 148 5.80 2.51 -1.41
N LEU A 149 6.82 1.87 -1.98
CA LEU A 149 8.22 2.29 -1.77
C LEU A 149 8.52 3.64 -2.40
N PHE A 150 7.93 3.96 -3.55
CA PHE A 150 8.10 5.27 -4.17
C PHE A 150 7.60 6.36 -3.23
N THR A 151 6.36 6.25 -2.76
CA THR A 151 5.76 7.19 -1.82
C THR A 151 6.62 7.32 -0.57
N TRP A 152 7.04 6.21 0.06
CA TRP A 152 7.92 6.24 1.23
C TRP A 152 9.24 6.97 0.97
N LEU A 153 9.93 6.61 -0.11
CA LEU A 153 11.26 7.13 -0.44
C LEU A 153 11.26 8.60 -0.86
N VAL A 154 10.16 9.13 -1.40
CA VAL A 154 10.04 10.55 -1.76
C VAL A 154 9.51 11.43 -0.63
N THR A 155 8.89 10.86 0.41
CA THR A 155 8.21 11.60 1.48
C THR A 155 8.89 11.49 2.85
N ALA A 156 9.02 10.26 3.38
CA ALA A 156 9.72 9.97 4.63
C ALA A 156 11.23 9.87 4.42
N GLY A 157 11.64 9.46 3.21
CA GLY A 157 13.00 9.16 2.84
C GLY A 157 13.91 10.39 2.79
N LYS A 158 14.56 10.71 3.91
CA LYS A 158 15.92 11.26 3.91
C LYS A 158 16.95 10.24 3.37
N MET A 159 16.57 9.36 2.45
CA MET A 159 17.51 8.54 1.71
C MET A 159 18.21 9.46 0.71
N THR A 160 19.31 10.06 1.16
CA THR A 160 20.20 10.89 0.36
C THR A 160 20.97 10.06 -0.67
N ASP A 161 21.02 8.73 -0.52
CA ASP A 161 21.62 7.83 -1.50
C ASP A 161 20.65 7.44 -2.62
N ASP A 162 20.81 8.16 -3.74
CA ASP A 162 20.14 7.89 -5.00
C ASP A 162 20.34 6.45 -5.51
N SER A 163 21.45 5.79 -5.20
CA SER A 163 21.75 4.44 -5.68
C SER A 163 20.88 3.41 -4.97
N ARG A 164 20.81 3.45 -3.63
CA ARG A 164 19.90 2.60 -2.86
C ARG A 164 18.43 2.83 -3.24
N ARG A 165 18.02 4.08 -3.48
CA ARG A 165 16.66 4.40 -3.99
C ARG A 165 16.38 3.71 -5.33
N ARG A 166 17.25 3.90 -6.33
CA ARG A 166 17.10 3.25 -7.65
C ARG A 166 17.11 1.74 -7.55
N TYR A 167 17.91 1.18 -6.66
CA TYR A 167 18.01 -0.26 -6.43
C TYR A 167 16.69 -0.83 -5.89
N LEU A 168 16.16 -0.26 -4.81
CA LEU A 168 14.91 -0.74 -4.19
C LEU A 168 13.72 -0.62 -5.14
N LEU A 169 13.58 0.52 -5.84
CA LEU A 169 12.53 0.70 -6.83
C LEU A 169 12.67 -0.28 -8.02
N SER A 170 13.89 -0.59 -8.43
CA SER A 170 14.11 -1.58 -9.49
C SER A 170 13.77 -2.99 -9.04
N ALA A 171 14.13 -3.37 -7.81
CA ALA A 171 13.78 -4.67 -7.23
C ALA A 171 12.27 -4.83 -7.07
N ALA A 172 11.59 -3.82 -6.52
CA ALA A 172 10.13 -3.80 -6.36
C ALA A 172 9.42 -3.90 -7.72
N ARG A 173 9.87 -3.16 -8.74
CA ARG A 173 9.28 -3.27 -10.10
C ARG A 173 9.40 -4.67 -10.70
N ARG A 174 10.53 -5.35 -10.45
CA ARG A 174 10.73 -6.73 -10.90
C ARG A 174 9.82 -7.70 -10.14
N LEU A 175 9.62 -7.48 -8.84
CA LEU A 175 8.67 -8.24 -8.04
C LEU A 175 7.23 -8.05 -8.56
N ASP A 176 6.80 -6.81 -8.76
CA ASP A 176 5.44 -6.46 -9.22
C ASP A 176 5.14 -7.06 -10.60
N LEU A 177 6.12 -6.99 -11.52
CA LEU A 177 6.02 -7.62 -12.83
C LEU A 177 5.97 -9.15 -12.72
N ALA A 178 6.80 -9.76 -11.88
CA ALA A 178 6.78 -11.20 -11.66
C ALA A 178 5.42 -11.66 -11.15
N HIS A 179 4.86 -10.97 -10.15
CA HIS A 179 3.54 -11.27 -9.62
C HIS A 179 2.46 -11.19 -10.70
N SER A 180 2.43 -10.10 -11.46
CA SER A 180 1.44 -9.88 -12.53
C SER A 180 1.52 -10.98 -13.60
N LEU A 181 2.74 -11.41 -13.96
CA LEU A 181 2.95 -12.49 -14.92
C LEU A 181 2.53 -13.85 -14.35
N PHE A 182 2.79 -14.16 -13.08
CA PHE A 182 2.31 -15.40 -12.47
C PHE A 182 0.79 -15.44 -12.33
N GLN A 183 0.14 -14.32 -12.00
CA GLN A 183 -1.33 -14.22 -12.07
C GLN A 183 -1.83 -14.49 -13.49
N ARG A 184 -1.16 -13.95 -14.50
CA ARG A 184 -1.50 -14.20 -15.91
C ARG A 184 -1.31 -15.67 -16.29
N VAL A 185 -0.24 -16.32 -15.83
CA VAL A 185 -0.02 -17.76 -16.01
C VAL A 185 -1.20 -18.54 -15.43
N GLU A 186 -1.61 -18.23 -14.20
CA GLU A 186 -2.74 -18.93 -13.57
C GLU A 186 -4.07 -18.74 -14.32
N GLN A 187 -4.35 -17.51 -14.78
CA GLN A 187 -5.51 -17.25 -15.63
C GLN A 187 -5.47 -18.04 -16.94
N LEU A 188 -4.30 -18.15 -17.57
CA LEU A 188 -4.14 -18.89 -18.82
C LEU A 188 -4.25 -20.41 -18.62
N ARG A 189 -3.80 -20.93 -17.47
CA ARG A 189 -3.96 -22.35 -17.09
C ARG A 189 -5.43 -22.74 -16.92
N GLN A 190 -6.24 -21.83 -16.41
CA GLN A 190 -7.67 -22.06 -16.16
C GLN A 190 -8.55 -21.78 -17.40
N ARG A 191 -7.96 -21.26 -18.48
CA ARG A 191 -8.69 -20.89 -19.68
C ARG A 191 -9.06 -22.13 -20.50
N ASP A 192 -10.28 -22.16 -21.02
CA ASP A 192 -10.76 -23.18 -21.96
C ASP A 192 -10.93 -22.60 -23.37
N PRO A 193 -9.86 -22.51 -24.18
CA PRO A 193 -9.92 -21.93 -25.52
C PRO A 193 -10.55 -22.89 -26.53
N GLU A 194 -11.56 -22.41 -27.27
CA GLU A 194 -12.26 -23.21 -28.27
C GLU A 194 -11.43 -23.42 -29.56
N GLY A 195 -11.14 -24.69 -29.87
CA GLY A 195 -10.50 -25.10 -31.11
C GLY A 195 -8.97 -24.97 -31.15
N ALA A 196 -8.34 -25.83 -31.94
CA ALA A 196 -6.89 -26.00 -31.95
C ALA A 196 -6.05 -24.71 -32.17
N PRO A 197 -6.44 -23.75 -33.04
CA PRO A 197 -5.70 -22.50 -33.16
C PRO A 197 -5.71 -21.65 -31.88
N ALA A 198 -6.85 -21.57 -31.18
CA ALA A 198 -6.96 -20.82 -29.94
C ALA A 198 -6.18 -21.49 -28.80
N THR A 199 -6.26 -22.82 -28.70
CA THR A 199 -5.48 -23.61 -27.75
C THR A 199 -3.98 -23.38 -27.93
N ARG A 200 -3.47 -23.40 -29.17
CA ARG A 200 -2.04 -23.13 -29.44
C ARG A 200 -1.63 -21.72 -29.03
N ARG A 201 -2.45 -20.70 -29.32
CA ARG A 201 -2.14 -19.32 -28.90
C ARG A 201 -2.09 -19.20 -27.37
N ALA A 202 -3.06 -19.78 -26.67
CA ALA A 202 -3.08 -19.77 -25.21
C ALA A 202 -1.86 -20.50 -24.62
N ALA A 203 -1.47 -21.64 -25.18
CA ALA A 203 -0.29 -22.37 -24.74
C ALA A 203 1.01 -21.59 -24.93
N PHE A 204 1.23 -20.99 -26.11
CA PHE A 204 2.42 -20.17 -26.36
C PHE A 204 2.45 -18.89 -25.52
N GLU A 205 1.29 -18.26 -25.28
CA GLU A 205 1.18 -17.12 -24.37
C GLU A 205 1.54 -17.53 -22.94
N LEU A 206 1.03 -18.67 -22.46
CA LEU A 206 1.33 -19.21 -21.13
C LEU A 206 2.83 -19.44 -20.97
N ILE A 207 3.47 -20.11 -21.93
CA ILE A 207 4.91 -20.39 -21.90
C ILE A 207 5.70 -19.08 -21.86
N GLY A 208 5.39 -18.12 -22.75
CA GLY A 208 6.06 -16.82 -22.75
C GLY A 208 5.87 -16.04 -21.44
N CYS A 209 4.69 -16.12 -20.82
CA CYS A 209 4.46 -15.54 -19.50
C CYS A 209 5.30 -16.22 -18.41
N VAL A 210 5.42 -17.55 -18.42
CA VAL A 210 6.26 -18.30 -17.47
C VAL A 210 7.72 -17.88 -17.59
N GLU A 211 8.26 -17.83 -18.81
CA GLU A 211 9.63 -17.41 -19.09
C GLU A 211 9.93 -16.05 -18.45
N MET A 212 9.10 -15.05 -18.77
CA MET A 212 9.28 -13.69 -18.27
C MET A 212 9.02 -13.58 -16.76
N ALA A 213 8.09 -14.36 -16.20
CA ALA A 213 7.81 -14.37 -14.76
C ALA A 213 9.01 -14.86 -13.96
N VAL A 214 9.59 -15.99 -14.38
CA VAL A 214 10.78 -16.58 -13.74
C VAL A 214 11.98 -15.64 -13.87
N VAL A 215 12.19 -15.03 -15.04
CA VAL A 215 13.26 -14.05 -15.22
C VAL A 215 13.09 -12.86 -14.27
N SER A 216 11.88 -12.30 -14.18
CA SER A 216 11.62 -11.15 -13.31
C SER A 216 11.77 -11.51 -11.84
N LEU A 217 11.23 -12.66 -11.39
CA LEU A 217 11.35 -13.15 -10.02
C LEU A 217 12.82 -13.39 -9.64
N SER A 218 13.56 -14.12 -10.48
CA SER A 218 14.97 -14.41 -10.26
C SER A 218 15.80 -13.13 -10.08
N ARG A 219 15.52 -12.10 -10.87
CA ARG A 219 16.22 -10.82 -10.78
C ARG A 219 15.87 -10.06 -9.49
N ALA A 220 14.62 -10.11 -9.04
CA ALA A 220 14.24 -9.56 -7.74
C ALA A 220 14.95 -10.30 -6.59
N MET A 221 15.03 -11.63 -6.65
CA MET A 221 15.75 -12.46 -5.67
C MET A 221 17.25 -12.17 -5.65
N ASP A 222 17.89 -12.04 -6.82
CA ASP A 222 19.30 -11.66 -6.93
C ASP A 222 19.58 -10.31 -6.26
N MET A 223 18.67 -9.34 -6.45
CA MET A 223 18.79 -8.03 -5.80
C MET A 223 18.58 -8.13 -4.29
N CYS A 224 17.75 -9.05 -3.79
CA CYS A 224 17.64 -9.26 -2.35
C CYS A 224 18.92 -9.85 -1.77
N GLU A 225 19.47 -10.90 -2.38
CA GLU A 225 20.71 -11.54 -1.89
C GLU A 225 21.92 -10.61 -1.91
N ARG A 226 21.97 -9.69 -2.88
CA ARG A 226 23.08 -8.74 -3.02
C ARG A 226 22.84 -7.41 -2.30
N ALA A 227 21.70 -7.19 -1.67
CA ALA A 227 21.36 -5.89 -1.08
C ALA A 227 22.40 -5.41 -0.05
N ALA A 228 22.95 -6.31 0.78
CA ALA A 228 23.99 -5.97 1.73
C ALA A 228 25.29 -5.50 1.04
N GLN A 229 25.67 -6.16 -0.05
CA GLN A 229 26.89 -5.85 -0.81
C GLN A 229 26.73 -4.60 -1.69
N ASP A 230 25.61 -4.50 -2.41
CA ASP A 230 25.42 -3.49 -3.45
C ASP A 230 24.90 -2.17 -2.88
N VAL A 231 24.14 -2.19 -1.78
CA VAL A 231 23.50 -0.99 -1.19
C VAL A 231 23.59 -0.90 0.34
N GLY A 232 24.43 -1.74 0.97
CA GLY A 232 24.70 -1.66 2.40
C GLY A 232 23.52 -2.02 3.30
N ALA A 233 22.54 -2.80 2.80
CA ALA A 233 21.43 -3.26 3.62
C ALA A 233 21.90 -4.09 4.82
N THR A 234 21.28 -3.88 5.98
CA THR A 234 21.61 -4.59 7.23
C THR A 234 20.60 -5.68 7.57
N THR A 235 19.40 -5.61 7.01
CA THR A 235 18.36 -6.64 7.12
C THR A 235 18.86 -7.95 6.53
N ALA A 236 18.74 -9.03 7.29
CA ALA A 236 19.11 -10.36 6.83
C ALA A 236 18.12 -10.86 5.76
N VAL A 237 18.65 -11.52 4.73
CA VAL A 237 17.83 -12.12 3.67
C VAL A 237 17.08 -13.34 4.22
N PRO A 238 15.73 -13.38 4.14
CA PRO A 238 14.94 -14.51 4.63
C PRO A 238 15.29 -15.85 3.96
N ALA A 239 15.06 -16.95 4.69
CA ALA A 239 15.34 -18.31 4.21
C ALA A 239 14.47 -18.69 3.01
N GLU A 240 13.26 -18.15 2.94
CA GLU A 240 12.29 -18.31 1.85
C GLU A 240 12.85 -17.79 0.52
N ILE A 241 13.70 -16.77 0.55
CA ILE A 241 14.40 -16.25 -0.63
C ILE A 241 15.63 -17.12 -0.91
N SER A 242 16.54 -17.21 0.06
CA SER A 242 17.87 -17.82 -0.14
C SER A 242 17.81 -19.32 -0.48
N SER A 243 16.88 -20.08 0.12
CA SER A 243 16.72 -21.51 -0.16
C SER A 243 16.24 -21.81 -1.59
N ARG A 244 15.59 -20.84 -2.25
CA ARG A 244 15.02 -21.00 -3.60
C ARG A 244 15.85 -20.32 -4.69
N CYS A 245 16.74 -19.40 -4.32
CA CYS A 245 17.58 -18.65 -5.27
C CYS A 245 18.28 -19.53 -6.30
N THR A 246 18.90 -20.62 -5.88
CA THR A 246 19.61 -21.52 -6.81
C THR A 246 18.67 -22.13 -7.84
N ALA A 247 17.53 -22.69 -7.42
CA ALA A 247 16.57 -23.31 -8.32
C ALA A 247 15.99 -22.29 -9.31
N VAL A 248 15.58 -21.12 -8.82
CA VAL A 248 15.00 -20.06 -9.65
C VAL A 248 16.04 -19.46 -10.62
N ARG A 249 17.31 -19.36 -10.22
CA ARG A 249 18.41 -18.96 -11.11
C ARG A 249 18.65 -19.97 -12.22
N GLU A 250 18.63 -21.26 -11.92
CA GLU A 250 18.85 -22.29 -12.94
C GLU A 250 17.70 -22.34 -13.94
N LEU A 251 16.46 -22.18 -13.46
CA LEU A 251 15.28 -22.00 -14.31
C LEU A 251 15.41 -20.76 -15.20
N ARG A 252 15.76 -19.60 -14.62
CA ARG A 252 16.04 -18.37 -15.38
C ARG A 252 17.11 -18.60 -16.44
N ASN A 253 18.27 -19.17 -16.05
CA ASN A 253 19.38 -19.39 -16.96
C ASN A 253 19.02 -20.33 -18.12
N ALA A 254 18.07 -21.25 -17.92
CA ALA A 254 17.54 -22.08 -18.99
C ALA A 254 16.69 -21.28 -19.97
N TYR A 255 15.82 -20.40 -19.49
CA TYR A 255 14.99 -19.53 -20.33
C TYR A 255 15.77 -18.38 -21.00
N GLU A 256 16.72 -17.75 -20.32
CA GLU A 256 17.57 -16.69 -20.91
C GLU A 256 18.49 -17.22 -22.02
N HIS A 257 18.74 -18.52 -22.06
CA HIS A 257 19.55 -19.20 -23.08
C HIS A 257 18.76 -20.28 -23.83
N ILE A 258 17.48 -20.03 -24.07
CA ILE A 258 16.57 -20.99 -24.68
C ILE A 258 17.03 -21.43 -26.08
N GLU A 259 17.75 -20.56 -26.81
CA GLU A 259 18.36 -20.86 -28.10
C GLU A 259 19.41 -21.97 -28.03
N ASP A 260 20.18 -22.01 -26.95
CA ASP A 260 21.20 -23.04 -26.70
C ASP A 260 20.52 -24.34 -26.25
N ARG A 261 19.51 -24.21 -25.37
CA ARG A 261 18.68 -25.35 -24.92
C ARG A 261 17.97 -26.01 -26.10
N ALA A 262 17.46 -25.23 -27.05
CA ALA A 262 16.78 -25.73 -28.25
C ALA A 262 17.68 -26.61 -29.13
N LEU A 263 19.00 -26.46 -29.02
CA LEU A 263 20.00 -27.27 -29.72
C LEU A 263 20.52 -28.45 -28.88
N GLY A 264 19.92 -28.70 -27.71
CA GLY A 264 20.37 -29.75 -26.79
C GLY A 264 21.65 -29.39 -26.04
N ARG A 265 21.94 -28.09 -25.85
CA ARG A 265 23.20 -27.60 -25.30
C ARG A 265 23.06 -26.77 -24.04
N ILE A 266 24.11 -26.77 -23.22
CA ILE A 266 24.33 -25.86 -22.10
C ILE A 266 25.73 -25.25 -22.22
N ARG A 267 25.76 -23.93 -22.43
CA ARG A 267 26.99 -23.14 -22.65
C ARG A 267 27.78 -23.63 -23.88
N GLY A 268 27.05 -24.07 -24.91
CA GLY A 268 27.62 -24.56 -26.16
C GLY A 268 27.97 -26.04 -26.19
N ASP A 269 27.95 -26.73 -25.05
CA ASP A 269 28.25 -28.16 -24.95
C ASP A 269 26.97 -29.00 -24.93
N GLU A 270 26.98 -30.17 -25.59
CA GLU A 270 25.87 -31.13 -25.54
C GLU A 270 25.61 -31.59 -24.10
N HIS A 271 24.34 -31.66 -23.71
CA HIS A 271 23.98 -32.04 -22.35
C HIS A 271 22.64 -32.80 -22.31
N PRO A 272 22.55 -33.92 -21.58
CA PRO A 272 21.37 -34.80 -21.59
C PRO A 272 20.08 -34.07 -21.18
N ASP A 273 20.16 -33.20 -20.17
CA ASP A 273 18.98 -32.51 -19.64
C ASP A 273 18.73 -31.13 -20.27
N ALA A 274 19.41 -30.76 -21.36
CA ALA A 274 19.23 -29.44 -21.98
C ALA A 274 17.77 -29.21 -22.42
N LEU A 275 17.12 -30.26 -22.91
CA LEU A 275 15.78 -30.20 -23.49
C LEU A 275 14.65 -30.27 -22.45
N THR A 276 14.94 -30.60 -21.18
CA THR A 276 13.88 -30.75 -20.16
C THR A 276 13.13 -29.45 -19.87
N ILE A 277 13.72 -28.29 -20.21
CA ILE A 277 13.05 -26.98 -20.07
C ILE A 277 11.81 -26.84 -20.98
N PHE A 278 11.74 -27.62 -22.07
CA PHE A 278 10.61 -27.65 -23.01
C PHE A 278 9.47 -28.58 -22.55
N GLU A 279 9.63 -29.27 -21.42
CA GLU A 279 8.60 -30.15 -20.85
C GLU A 279 7.54 -29.31 -20.11
N HIS A 280 6.64 -28.67 -20.87
CA HIS A 280 5.64 -27.74 -20.33
C HIS A 280 4.37 -28.40 -19.75
N SER A 281 4.22 -29.72 -19.83
CA SER A 281 3.04 -30.41 -19.28
C SER A 281 2.93 -30.22 -17.76
N SER A 282 4.06 -30.18 -17.06
CA SER A 282 4.14 -29.95 -15.61
C SER A 282 3.52 -28.62 -15.19
N VAL A 283 3.81 -27.54 -15.90
CA VAL A 283 3.26 -26.22 -15.57
C VAL A 283 1.78 -26.13 -15.90
N VAL A 284 1.32 -26.76 -16.98
CA VAL A 284 -0.10 -26.78 -17.36
C VAL A 284 -0.90 -27.60 -16.35
N GLU A 285 -0.55 -28.88 -16.18
CA GLU A 285 -1.33 -29.86 -15.41
C GLU A 285 -1.19 -29.67 -13.90
N ARG A 286 0.04 -29.42 -13.42
CA ARG A 286 0.35 -29.41 -11.98
C ARG A 286 0.68 -28.03 -11.44
N GLY A 287 0.93 -27.04 -12.31
CA GLY A 287 1.36 -25.72 -11.86
C GLY A 287 2.77 -25.75 -11.28
N VAL A 288 3.63 -26.61 -11.83
CA VAL A 288 5.03 -26.73 -11.40
C VAL A 288 5.93 -26.47 -12.60
N ILE A 289 6.83 -25.51 -12.49
CA ILE A 289 7.86 -25.25 -13.50
C ILE A 289 9.06 -26.13 -13.20
N THR A 290 9.57 -26.85 -14.21
CA THR A 290 10.61 -27.86 -14.03
C THR A 290 11.78 -27.66 -14.99
N TYR A 291 13.00 -27.89 -14.49
CA TYR A 291 14.21 -27.98 -15.32
C TYR A 291 15.24 -28.84 -14.59
N ARG A 292 15.60 -29.99 -15.16
CA ARG A 292 16.39 -31.01 -14.45
C ARG A 292 15.73 -31.36 -13.11
N ASP A 293 16.49 -31.35 -12.02
CA ASP A 293 16.02 -31.56 -10.65
C ASP A 293 15.41 -30.30 -10.00
N TYR A 294 15.42 -29.16 -10.70
CA TYR A 294 14.88 -27.91 -10.16
C TYR A 294 13.38 -27.79 -10.42
N GLN A 295 12.66 -27.38 -9.39
CA GLN A 295 11.21 -27.19 -9.42
C GLN A 295 10.84 -25.86 -8.78
N LEU A 296 9.78 -25.25 -9.30
CA LEU A 296 9.14 -24.07 -8.73
C LEU A 296 7.62 -24.27 -8.78
N ASP A 297 7.02 -24.46 -7.61
CA ASP A 297 5.58 -24.62 -7.46
C ASP A 297 4.85 -23.27 -7.47
N LEU A 298 3.88 -23.10 -8.37
CA LEU A 298 3.15 -21.85 -8.53
C LEU A 298 2.17 -21.56 -7.39
N ALA A 299 1.69 -22.58 -6.69
CA ALA A 299 0.72 -22.43 -5.60
C ALA A 299 1.40 -22.26 -4.23
N VAL A 300 2.60 -22.82 -4.05
CA VAL A 300 3.32 -22.80 -2.77
C VAL A 300 4.54 -21.89 -2.83
N ASP A 301 5.49 -22.16 -3.72
CA ASP A 301 6.79 -21.48 -3.70
C ASP A 301 6.69 -20.02 -4.15
N VAL A 302 5.90 -19.76 -5.21
CA VAL A 302 5.76 -18.41 -5.76
C VAL A 302 5.12 -17.44 -4.76
N PRO A 303 3.96 -17.71 -4.13
CA PRO A 303 3.36 -16.80 -3.16
C PRO A 303 4.25 -16.57 -1.93
N THR A 304 4.86 -17.64 -1.40
CA THR A 304 5.79 -17.54 -0.26
C THR A 304 7.00 -16.67 -0.59
N THR A 305 7.61 -16.88 -1.77
CA THR A 305 8.78 -16.11 -2.21
C THR A 305 8.42 -14.65 -2.48
N ILE A 306 7.30 -14.39 -3.15
CA ILE A 306 6.85 -13.01 -3.43
C ILE A 306 6.58 -12.24 -2.13
N SER A 307 5.90 -12.87 -1.17
CA SER A 307 5.63 -12.28 0.13
C SER A 307 6.93 -11.98 0.89
N ALA A 308 7.87 -12.94 0.92
CA ALA A 308 9.16 -12.75 1.58
C ALA A 308 10.00 -11.62 0.95
N ILE A 309 10.06 -11.55 -0.39
CA ILE A 309 10.72 -10.44 -1.09
C ILE A 309 10.04 -9.12 -0.75
N ARG A 310 8.70 -9.06 -0.75
CA ARG A 310 7.96 -7.83 -0.41
C ARG A 310 8.35 -7.33 0.98
N GLN A 311 8.29 -8.19 1.99
CA GLN A 311 8.60 -7.82 3.37
C GLN A 311 10.07 -7.45 3.54
N PHE A 312 10.98 -8.17 2.90
CA PHE A 312 12.41 -7.84 2.91
C PHE A 312 12.66 -6.44 2.33
N LEU A 313 12.11 -6.13 1.16
CA LEU A 313 12.29 -4.82 0.53
C LEU A 313 11.70 -3.67 1.36
N LYS A 314 10.55 -3.90 2.03
CA LYS A 314 9.99 -2.94 2.99
C LYS A 314 10.94 -2.71 4.18
N ALA A 315 11.44 -3.78 4.79
CA ALA A 315 12.38 -3.69 5.91
C ALA A 315 13.65 -2.93 5.53
N VAL A 316 14.25 -3.23 4.36
CA VAL A 316 15.44 -2.52 3.86
C VAL A 316 15.15 -1.04 3.57
N ALA A 317 13.95 -0.70 3.10
CA ALA A 317 13.54 0.69 2.90
C ALA A 317 13.29 1.45 4.21
N GLY A 318 12.93 0.74 5.29
CA GLY A 318 12.72 1.28 6.63
C GLY A 318 14.02 1.42 7.46
N GLU A 319 15.15 0.89 6.99
CA GLU A 319 16.43 1.08 7.65
C GLU A 319 16.82 2.57 7.67
N THR A 320 16.97 3.14 8.86
CA THR A 320 17.54 4.47 9.04
C THR A 320 19.04 4.43 8.74
N PRO A 321 19.60 5.39 7.99
CA PRO A 321 21.05 5.51 7.81
C PRO A 321 21.82 5.74 9.11
#